data_AF-A0A917C5N4-F1
#
_entry.id   AF-A0A917C5N4-F1
#
_cell.length_a   1.000
_cell.length_b   1.000
_cell.length_c   1.000
_cell.angle_alpha   90.00
_cell.angle_beta   90.00
_cell.angle_gamma   90.00
#
_symmetry.space_group_name_H-M   'P 1'
#
loop_
_entity.id
_entity.type
_entity.pdbx_description
1 polymer ?
#
loop_
_entity_poly.entity_id
_entity_poly.type
_entity_poly.pdbx_seq_one_letter_code
_entity_poly.pdbx_strand_id
1 'polypeptide(L)'
;MARTVKEQAQTDRSGTKARAARRSLPVALAAAHESHHETENRTRLAKFRIGEVVRHRHFPFRGVVFDVDPVFDNTEEWYQSIPEEIRPRKDQPFYHLLAENADNEYVAYVSEQNLELDTSNEPVRHPRVAEALAEDGTGGWRVRRDLLN
;
A
#
# COMPACT_ATOMS: atom_id res chain seq x y z
N MET A 1 15.70 40.72 51.75
CA MET A 1 16.60 40.06 50.78
C MET A 1 16.55 40.85 49.47
N ALA A 2 17.73 41.18 48.93
CA ALA A 2 17.99 42.02 47.74
C ALA A 2 17.26 41.52 46.47
N ARG A 3 16.67 42.36 45.60
CA ARG A 3 17.21 43.35 44.63
C ARG A 3 18.07 42.78 43.49
N THR A 4 17.83 43.31 42.28
CA THR A 4 18.62 43.29 41.02
C THR A 4 18.16 42.19 40.05
N VAL A 5 17.48 42.40 38.90
CA VAL A 5 17.38 43.47 37.88
C VAL A 5 18.72 43.91 37.29
N LYS A 6 19.10 43.32 36.14
CA LYS A 6 19.85 43.94 35.04
C LYS A 6 19.46 43.19 33.74
N GLU A 7 18.78 43.72 32.72
CA GLU A 7 18.78 45.03 32.06
C GLU A 7 19.82 45.15 30.90
N GLN A 8 19.27 45.35 29.69
CA GLN A 8 19.75 45.93 28.39
C GLN A 8 20.85 45.25 27.58
N ALA A 9 20.99 45.48 26.27
CA ALA A 9 20.34 46.40 25.31
C ALA A 9 20.59 45.83 23.90
N GLN A 10 19.63 45.87 22.95
CA GLN A 10 19.23 47.02 22.11
C GLN A 10 20.27 47.42 21.04
N THR A 11 19.83 47.42 19.77
CA THR A 11 19.97 48.49 18.76
C THR A 11 19.44 47.91 17.43
N ASP A 12 18.22 48.25 17.00
CA ASP A 12 17.85 49.39 16.10
C ASP A 12 18.31 49.11 14.63
N ARG A 13 17.57 49.39 13.53
CA ARG A 13 16.48 50.34 13.25
C ARG A 13 15.98 50.21 11.80
N SER A 14 14.95 51.01 11.50
CA SER A 14 14.40 51.44 10.19
C SER A 14 13.28 50.52 9.66
N GLY A 15 12.02 50.95 9.48
CA GLY A 15 11.45 52.22 8.97
C GLY A 15 10.68 51.85 7.68
N THR A 16 9.52 52.34 7.26
CA THR A 16 8.62 53.44 7.61
C THR A 16 7.30 53.22 6.85
N LYS A 17 6.16 53.53 7.51
CA LYS A 17 4.82 53.98 7.06
C LYS A 17 4.41 53.88 5.56
N ALA A 18 3.14 53.52 5.30
CA ALA A 18 2.17 54.37 4.57
C ALA A 18 0.75 53.75 4.53
N ARG A 19 -0.22 54.61 4.20
CA ARG A 19 -1.64 54.60 4.57
C ARG A 19 -2.52 54.23 3.36
N ALA A 20 -3.76 53.82 3.67
CA ALA A 20 -4.88 53.47 2.79
C ALA A 20 -5.14 54.35 1.55
N ALA A 21 -5.71 53.76 0.49
CA ALA A 21 -6.92 54.27 -0.20
C ALA A 21 -7.46 53.27 -1.25
N ARG A 22 -8.78 53.27 -1.38
CA ARG A 22 -9.65 52.45 -2.25
C ARG A 22 -9.46 52.76 -3.74
N ARG A 23 -9.61 51.75 -4.61
CA ARG A 23 -10.09 51.91 -5.99
C ARG A 23 -10.82 50.65 -6.45
N SER A 24 -11.92 50.89 -7.13
CA SER A 24 -12.90 49.96 -7.71
C SER A 24 -12.34 49.09 -8.84
N LEU A 25 -12.96 47.91 -9.00
CA LEU A 25 -12.70 46.83 -9.97
C LEU A 25 -12.62 47.30 -11.44
N PRO A 26 -11.94 46.50 -12.27
CA PRO A 26 -12.64 45.91 -13.40
C PRO A 26 -12.61 44.37 -13.37
N VAL A 27 -13.72 43.80 -13.79
CA VAL A 27 -13.92 42.38 -14.13
C VAL A 27 -12.92 41.98 -15.21
N ALA A 28 -12.07 40.99 -14.92
CA ALA A 28 -11.33 40.24 -15.92
C ALA A 28 -11.33 38.76 -15.53
N LEU A 29 -12.11 38.02 -16.30
CA LEU A 29 -12.16 36.58 -16.44
C LEU A 29 -10.75 35.97 -16.48
N ALA A 30 -10.37 35.22 -15.45
CA ALA A 30 -9.25 34.29 -15.49
C ALA A 30 -9.66 33.04 -14.72
N ALA A 31 -9.73 31.94 -15.46
CA ALA A 31 -10.25 30.65 -15.05
C ALA A 31 -9.71 30.21 -13.68
N ALA A 32 -10.62 30.00 -12.74
CA ALA A 32 -10.46 28.88 -11.84
C ALA A 32 -10.51 27.62 -12.72
N HIS A 33 -9.55 26.71 -12.53
CA HIS A 33 -9.83 25.29 -12.28
C HIS A 33 -8.51 24.52 -12.25
N GLU A 34 -8.32 23.91 -11.09
CA GLU A 34 -7.89 22.52 -10.93
C GLU A 34 -6.44 22.19 -11.29
N SER A 35 -5.66 22.09 -10.21
CA SER A 35 -4.45 21.30 -10.11
C SER A 35 -4.72 19.85 -10.57
N HIS A 36 -4.54 19.57 -11.86
CA HIS A 36 -4.40 18.20 -12.34
C HIS A 36 -3.01 17.68 -11.97
N HIS A 37 -2.87 17.23 -10.71
CA HIS A 37 -1.84 16.24 -10.40
C HIS A 37 -2.39 14.87 -10.81
N GLU A 38 -2.49 14.65 -12.12
CA GLU A 38 -2.80 13.35 -12.70
C GLU A 38 -1.58 12.46 -12.49
N THR A 39 -1.53 11.86 -11.31
CA THR A 39 -0.52 10.88 -10.97
C THR A 39 -0.87 9.66 -11.81
N GLU A 40 -0.21 9.48 -12.95
CA GLU A 40 -0.32 8.28 -13.77
C GLU A 40 -0.14 7.06 -12.86
N ASN A 41 -1.24 6.42 -12.48
CA ASN A 41 -1.23 5.17 -11.73
C ASN A 41 -0.76 4.11 -12.71
N ARG A 42 0.55 3.94 -12.81
CA ARG A 42 1.21 3.01 -13.74
C ARG A 42 0.96 1.60 -13.22
N THR A 43 -0.26 1.08 -13.44
CA THR A 43 -0.69 -0.25 -13.02
C THR A 43 0.33 -1.26 -13.50
N ARG A 44 1.07 -1.84 -12.55
CA ARG A 44 2.05 -2.87 -12.86
C ARG A 44 1.31 -4.16 -13.16
N LEU A 45 1.76 -4.87 -14.19
CA LEU A 45 1.23 -6.19 -14.50
C LEU A 45 1.60 -7.15 -13.35
N ALA A 46 0.60 -7.80 -12.75
CA ALA A 46 0.79 -8.83 -11.74
C ALA A 46 1.58 -10.01 -12.34
N LYS A 47 2.65 -10.43 -11.66
CA LYS A 47 3.45 -11.60 -12.03
C LYS A 47 2.74 -12.92 -11.77
N PHE A 48 1.94 -12.98 -10.71
CA PHE A 48 1.22 -14.19 -10.31
C PHE A 48 -0.26 -14.03 -10.61
N ARG A 49 -0.91 -15.14 -10.95
CA ARG A 49 -2.33 -15.20 -11.29
C ARG A 49 -3.10 -15.85 -10.15
N ILE A 50 -4.39 -15.52 -10.06
CA ILE A 50 -5.31 -16.21 -9.17
C ILE A 50 -5.30 -17.71 -9.50
N GLY A 51 -5.12 -18.54 -8.46
CA GLY A 51 -4.99 -19.99 -8.55
C GLY A 51 -3.55 -20.50 -8.62
N GLU A 52 -2.55 -19.63 -8.79
CA GLU A 52 -1.15 -20.04 -8.71
C GLU A 52 -0.71 -20.25 -7.26
N VAL A 53 0.06 -21.31 -7.05
CA VAL A 53 0.69 -21.58 -5.75
C VAL A 53 2.02 -20.83 -5.68
N VAL A 54 2.19 -20.07 -4.62
CA VAL A 54 3.37 -19.27 -4.34
C VAL A 54 3.90 -19.58 -2.95
N ARG A 55 5.19 -19.32 -2.75
CA ARG A 55 5.85 -19.41 -1.44
C ARG A 55 6.50 -18.08 -1.09
N HIS A 56 6.61 -17.81 0.21
CA HIS A 56 7.31 -16.62 0.68
C HIS A 56 8.83 -16.83 0.64
N ARG A 57 9.57 -15.80 0.23
CA ARG A 57 11.04 -15.85 0.13
C ARG A 57 11.76 -16.02 1.47
N HIS A 58 11.24 -15.34 2.50
CA HIS A 58 11.91 -15.23 3.80
C HIS A 58 11.25 -16.07 4.91
N PHE A 59 10.00 -16.50 4.72
CA PHE A 59 9.21 -17.17 5.76
C PHE A 59 8.76 -18.53 5.22
N PRO A 60 8.73 -19.58 6.06
CA PRO A 60 8.43 -20.94 5.63
C PRO A 60 6.92 -21.16 5.51
N PHE A 61 6.27 -20.42 4.61
CA PHE A 61 4.87 -20.63 4.26
C PHE A 61 4.66 -20.62 2.75
N ARG A 62 3.60 -21.31 2.34
CA ARG A 62 3.13 -21.39 0.96
C ARG A 62 1.64 -21.11 0.92
N GLY A 63 1.12 -20.72 -0.22
CA GLY A 63 -0.30 -20.44 -0.36
C GLY A 63 -0.71 -20.27 -1.80
N VAL A 64 -2.02 -20.31 -2.02
CA VAL A 64 -2.59 -20.07 -3.34
C VAL A 64 -3.14 -18.65 -3.41
N VAL A 65 -2.85 -17.97 -4.52
CA VAL A 65 -3.38 -16.63 -4.79
C VAL A 65 -4.90 -16.75 -5.02
N PHE A 66 -5.70 -16.03 -4.24
CA PHE A 66 -7.15 -15.95 -4.48
C PHE A 66 -7.61 -14.55 -4.87
N ASP A 67 -6.82 -13.52 -4.58
CA ASP A 67 -7.10 -12.13 -4.97
C ASP A 67 -5.81 -11.31 -5.13
N VAL A 68 -5.90 -10.19 -5.88
CA VAL A 68 -4.76 -9.32 -6.21
C VAL A 68 -5.18 -7.85 -6.22
N ASP A 69 -4.50 -7.03 -5.42
CA ASP A 69 -4.61 -5.58 -5.47
C ASP A 69 -3.52 -5.00 -6.36
N PRO A 70 -3.82 -4.04 -7.27
CA PRO A 70 -2.83 -3.44 -8.15
C PRO A 70 -1.77 -2.60 -7.42
N VAL A 71 -2.12 -2.11 -6.22
CA VAL A 71 -1.28 -1.33 -5.30
C VAL A 71 -1.62 -1.74 -3.87
N PHE A 72 -0.82 -1.29 -2.89
CA PHE A 72 -1.12 -1.52 -1.47
C PHE A 72 -2.51 -1.01 -1.07
N ASP A 73 -3.34 -1.90 -0.51
CA ASP A 73 -4.69 -1.62 -0.03
C ASP A 73 -4.92 -2.17 1.39
N ASN A 74 -4.07 -1.73 2.33
CA ASN A 74 -4.23 -2.03 3.75
C ASN A 74 -3.99 -0.77 4.59
N THR A 75 -4.12 -0.87 5.91
CA THR A 75 -4.05 0.29 6.79
C THR A 75 -2.62 0.83 6.90
N GLU A 76 -2.50 2.15 7.09
CA GLU A 76 -1.19 2.78 7.31
C GLU A 76 -0.55 2.26 8.60
N GLU A 77 -1.35 1.97 9.62
CA GLU A 77 -0.89 1.41 10.89
C GLU A 77 -0.22 0.05 10.70
N TRP A 78 -0.81 -0.83 9.86
CA TRP A 78 -0.18 -2.11 9.53
C TRP A 78 1.13 -1.89 8.77
N TYR A 79 1.13 -0.97 7.79
CA TYR A 79 2.33 -0.65 7.02
C TYR A 79 3.48 -0.14 7.90
N GLN A 80 3.17 0.70 8.89
CA GLN A 80 4.13 1.22 9.85
C GLN A 80 4.61 0.16 10.85
N SER A 81 3.80 -0.87 11.13
CA SER A 81 4.19 -1.99 11.98
C SER A 81 5.26 -2.89 11.36
N ILE A 82 5.42 -2.84 10.03
CA ILE A 82 6.45 -3.58 9.33
C ILE A 82 7.81 -2.89 9.55
N PRO A 83 8.85 -3.64 9.97
CA PRO A 83 10.21 -3.12 10.07
C PRO A 83 10.66 -2.46 8.77
N GLU A 84 11.32 -1.30 8.85
CA GLU A 84 11.67 -0.51 7.68
C GLU A 84 12.52 -1.27 6.65
N GLU A 85 13.35 -2.21 7.12
CA GLU A 85 14.25 -3.00 6.27
C GLU A 85 13.53 -3.95 5.31
N ILE A 86 12.35 -4.45 5.70
CA ILE A 86 11.53 -5.38 4.90
C ILE A 86 10.24 -4.73 4.40
N ARG A 87 10.07 -3.42 4.65
CA ARG A 87 8.87 -2.67 4.30
C ARG A 87 8.68 -2.68 2.79
N PRO A 88 7.57 -3.22 2.28
CA PRO A 88 7.38 -3.34 0.84
C PRO A 88 7.06 -1.98 0.22
N ARG A 89 7.49 -1.76 -1.03
CA ARG A 89 7.05 -0.58 -1.78
C ARG A 89 5.55 -0.69 -2.06
N LYS A 90 4.81 0.40 -1.93
CA LYS A 90 3.35 0.43 -2.16
C LYS A 90 2.94 0.44 -3.65
N ASP A 91 3.87 0.83 -4.53
CA ASP A 91 3.67 0.97 -5.98
C ASP A 91 3.84 -0.37 -6.74
N GLN A 92 3.33 -1.46 -6.17
CA GLN A 92 3.39 -2.80 -6.76
C GLN A 92 2.14 -3.61 -6.39
N PRO A 93 1.87 -4.71 -7.10
CA PRO A 93 0.76 -5.58 -6.75
C PRO A 93 0.97 -6.25 -5.39
N PHE A 94 -0.13 -6.33 -4.63
CA PHE A 94 -0.22 -7.10 -3.39
C PHE A 94 -1.18 -8.26 -3.59
N TYR A 95 -0.89 -9.39 -2.95
CA TYR A 95 -1.59 -10.64 -3.16
C TYR A 95 -2.22 -11.09 -1.85
N HIS A 96 -3.46 -11.56 -1.97
CA HIS A 96 -4.12 -12.29 -0.91
C HIS A 96 -3.97 -13.79 -1.15
N LEU A 97 -3.41 -14.47 -0.15
CA LEU A 97 -3.09 -15.89 -0.22
C LEU A 97 -3.90 -16.65 0.83
N LEU A 98 -4.45 -17.80 0.43
CA LEU A 98 -4.81 -18.84 1.38
C LEU A 98 -3.53 -19.62 1.69
N ALA A 99 -2.90 -19.28 2.82
CA ALA A 99 -1.57 -19.74 3.18
C ALA A 99 -1.60 -20.83 4.25
N GLU A 100 -0.58 -21.68 4.22
CA GLU A 100 -0.32 -22.71 5.22
C GLU A 100 1.15 -22.70 5.62
N ASN A 101 1.42 -23.08 6.86
CA ASN A 101 2.74 -23.47 7.32
C ASN A 101 2.68 -24.89 7.92
N ALA A 102 3.68 -25.28 8.71
CA ALA A 102 3.72 -26.61 9.32
C ALA A 102 2.60 -26.85 10.35
N ASP A 103 2.07 -25.78 10.96
CA ASP A 103 1.24 -25.85 12.15
C ASP A 103 -0.17 -25.29 11.96
N ASN A 104 -0.38 -24.36 11.02
CA ASN A 104 -1.63 -23.60 10.87
C ASN A 104 -1.90 -23.18 9.42
N GLU A 105 -3.17 -22.88 9.15
CA GLU A 105 -3.68 -22.28 7.92
C GLU A 105 -4.28 -20.89 8.20
N TYR A 106 -3.98 -19.91 7.34
CA TYR A 106 -4.38 -18.51 7.53
C TYR A 106 -4.42 -17.73 6.21
N VAL A 107 -5.04 -16.55 6.22
CA VAL A 107 -5.00 -15.61 5.09
C VAL A 107 -3.77 -14.71 5.22
N ALA A 108 -2.94 -14.65 4.19
CA ALA A 108 -1.76 -13.79 4.15
C ALA A 108 -1.95 -12.65 3.13
N TYR A 109 -1.50 -11.44 3.51
CA TYR A 109 -1.40 -10.29 2.63
C TYR A 109 0.07 -9.97 2.35
N VAL A 110 0.51 -10.12 1.10
CA VAL A 110 1.94 -10.15 0.77
C VAL A 110 2.23 -9.35 -0.51
N SER A 111 3.32 -8.59 -0.50
CA SER A 111 3.80 -7.88 -1.69
C SER A 111 4.43 -8.82 -2.73
N GLU A 112 4.28 -8.52 -4.01
CA GLU A 112 4.85 -9.31 -5.12
C GLU A 112 6.34 -9.65 -4.95
N GLN A 113 7.15 -8.68 -4.52
CA GLN A 113 8.61 -8.84 -4.37
C GLN A 113 9.02 -9.93 -3.36
N ASN A 114 8.12 -10.30 -2.46
CA ASN A 114 8.38 -11.29 -1.41
C ASN A 114 7.90 -12.70 -1.80
N LEU A 115 7.33 -12.86 -2.98
CA LEU A 115 6.77 -14.12 -3.47
C LEU A 115 7.63 -14.75 -4.56
N GLU A 116 7.60 -16.08 -4.57
CA GLU A 116 8.15 -16.93 -5.62
C GLU A 116 7.12 -17.98 -6.00
N LEU A 117 7.14 -18.42 -7.25
CA LEU A 117 6.30 -19.53 -7.70
C LEU A 117 6.72 -20.81 -6.97
N ASP A 118 5.74 -21.56 -6.46
CA ASP A 118 5.97 -22.89 -5.92
C ASP A 118 5.87 -23.92 -7.05
N THR A 119 6.98 -24.58 -7.37
CA THR A 119 7.05 -25.61 -8.42
C THR A 119 6.99 -27.04 -7.85
N SER A 120 6.66 -27.20 -6.57
CA SER A 120 6.55 -28.53 -5.94
C SER A 120 5.39 -29.36 -6.49
N ASN A 121 4.36 -28.71 -7.07
CA ASN A 121 3.08 -29.30 -7.45
C ASN A 121 2.36 -30.01 -6.28
N GLU A 122 2.71 -29.67 -5.04
CA GLU A 122 2.00 -30.20 -3.87
C GLU A 122 0.68 -29.44 -3.69
N PRO A 123 -0.42 -30.09 -3.29
CA PRO A 123 -1.66 -29.40 -2.98
C PRO A 123 -1.49 -28.56 -1.69
N VAL A 124 -2.17 -27.42 -1.61
CA VAL A 124 -2.26 -26.59 -0.39
C VAL A 124 -3.37 -27.15 0.49
N ARG A 125 -3.12 -27.40 1.78
CA ARG A 125 -4.07 -28.06 2.71
C ARG A 125 -5.15 -27.12 3.26
N HIS A 126 -5.07 -25.83 3.00
CA HIS A 126 -5.99 -24.84 3.55
C HIS A 126 -7.45 -25.16 3.17
N PRO A 127 -8.39 -25.33 4.13
CA PRO A 127 -9.73 -25.86 3.88
C PRO A 127 -10.56 -24.99 2.92
N ARG A 128 -10.45 -23.66 3.04
CA ARG A 128 -11.10 -22.69 2.13
C ARG A 128 -10.59 -22.76 0.69
N VAL A 129 -9.46 -23.42 0.43
CA VAL A 129 -8.97 -23.61 -0.95
C VAL A 129 -9.93 -24.52 -1.70
N ALA A 130 -10.38 -25.62 -1.10
CA ALA A 130 -11.37 -26.52 -1.71
C ALA A 130 -12.75 -25.85 -1.94
N GLU A 131 -13.05 -24.78 -1.20
CA GLU A 131 -14.29 -24.00 -1.35
C GLU A 131 -14.17 -22.98 -2.48
N ALA A 132 -13.08 -22.22 -2.53
CA ALA A 132 -12.88 -21.12 -3.47
C ALA A 132 -12.33 -21.56 -4.83
N LEU A 133 -11.56 -22.65 -4.85
CA LEU A 133 -10.77 -23.07 -5.98
C LEU A 133 -10.94 -24.58 -6.21
N ALA A 134 -11.03 -24.98 -7.48
CA ALA A 134 -10.96 -26.37 -7.89
C ALA A 134 -9.52 -26.72 -8.28
N GLU A 135 -9.02 -27.84 -7.77
CA GLU A 135 -7.73 -28.39 -8.20
C GLU A 135 -7.79 -28.74 -9.69
N ASP A 136 -6.79 -28.34 -10.46
CA ASP A 136 -6.77 -28.55 -11.91
C ASP A 136 -6.11 -29.88 -12.33
N GLY A 137 -5.70 -30.69 -11.36
CA GLY A 137 -5.05 -31.98 -11.55
C GLY A 137 -3.55 -31.90 -11.90
N THR A 138 -2.97 -30.69 -11.96
CA THR A 138 -1.54 -30.47 -12.26
C THR A 138 -0.77 -29.82 -11.11
N GLY A 139 -1.37 -29.74 -9.92
CA GLY A 139 -0.82 -29.01 -8.77
C GLY A 139 -1.19 -27.53 -8.75
N GLY A 140 -1.99 -27.07 -9.72
CA GLY A 140 -2.54 -25.72 -9.79
C GLY A 140 -4.01 -25.66 -9.36
N TRP A 141 -4.50 -24.44 -9.14
CA TRP A 141 -5.87 -24.18 -8.73
C TRP A 141 -6.60 -23.29 -9.74
N ARG A 142 -7.89 -23.49 -9.91
CA ARG A 142 -8.76 -22.66 -10.76
C ARG A 142 -9.94 -22.14 -9.97
N VAL A 143 -10.29 -20.87 -10.16
CA VAL A 143 -11.51 -20.29 -9.54
C VAL A 143 -12.71 -21.14 -9.91
N ARG A 144 -13.48 -21.58 -8.91
CA ARG A 144 -14.73 -22.27 -9.17
C ARG A 144 -15.69 -21.30 -9.85
N ARG A 145 -16.10 -21.62 -11.08
CA ARG A 145 -17.08 -20.81 -11.85
C ARG A 145 -18.38 -20.59 -11.08
N ASP A 146 -18.67 -21.44 -10.10
CA ASP A 146 -19.89 -21.45 -9.29
C ASP A 146 -19.96 -20.30 -8.26
N LEU A 147 -18.86 -19.56 -8.03
CA LEU A 147 -18.79 -18.45 -7.06
C LEU A 147 -18.88 -17.04 -7.69
N LEU A 148 -19.05 -16.94 -9.02
CA LEU A 148 -19.17 -15.68 -9.76
C LEU A 148 -20.63 -15.30 -10.05
N ASN A 149 -21.53 -15.51 -9.09
CA ASN A 149 -22.97 -15.27 -9.28
C ASN A 149 -23.46 -13.96 -8.68
#